data_AF-A0A522MCN7-F1
#
_entry.id   AF-A0A522MCN7-F1
#
_cell.length_a   1.000
_cell.length_b   1.000
_cell.length_c   1.000
_cell.angle_alpha   90.00
_cell.angle_beta   90.00
_cell.angle_gamma   90.00
#
_symmetry.space_group_name_H-M   'P 1'
#
loop_
_entity.id
_entity.type
_entity.pdbx_description
1 polymer ?
#
loop_
_entity_poly.entity_id
_entity_poly.type
_entity_poly.pdbx_seq_one_letter_code
_entity_poly.pdbx_strand_id
1 'polypeptide(L)' 'MARLTVRVPMLLACIARAGESAAKYPGRYQASDFIAHLCGGLQQDHPDIAKALADGAGLSHLYAPKAAEVF' A
#
# COMPACT_ATOMS: atom_id res chain seq x y z
N MET A 1 -17.30 0.54 -17.89
CA MET A 1 -16.01 0.71 -17.17
C MET A 1 -16.03 2.04 -16.45
N ALA A 2 -16.16 2.03 -15.11
CA ALA A 2 -16.05 3.26 -14.33
C ALA A 2 -14.59 3.73 -14.37
N ARG A 3 -14.37 5.00 -14.72
CA ARG A 3 -13.02 5.57 -14.78
C ARG A 3 -12.59 5.86 -13.33
N LEU A 4 -11.62 5.12 -12.82
CA LEU A 4 -11.00 5.39 -11.53
C LEU A 4 -10.21 6.70 -11.61
N THR A 5 -10.74 7.76 -11.01
CA THR A 5 -10.04 9.04 -10.86
C THR A 5 -9.47 9.14 -9.46
N VAL A 6 -8.18 8.82 -9.31
CA VAL A 6 -7.40 9.26 -8.15
C VAL A 6 -7.13 10.75 -8.30
N ARG A 7 -7.42 11.53 -7.26
CA ARG A 7 -7.06 12.95 -7.25
C ARG A 7 -5.57 13.07 -6.91
N VAL A 8 -4.79 13.72 -7.76
CA VAL A 8 -3.33 13.91 -7.59
C VAL A 8 -2.93 14.36 -6.16
N PRO A 9 -3.64 15.29 -5.49
CA PRO A 9 -3.30 15.69 -4.13
C PRO A 9 -3.40 14.56 -3.09
N MET A 10 -4.38 13.68 -3.24
CA MET A 10 -4.57 12.53 -2.33
C MET A 10 -3.43 11.53 -2.50
N LEU A 11 -3.05 11.23 -3.75
CA LEU A 11 -1.93 10.34 -4.04
C LEU A 11 -0.62 10.89 -3.45
N LEU A 12 -0.37 12.19 -3.61
CA LEU A 12 0.80 12.85 -3.02
C LEU A 12 0.80 12.75 -1.49
N ALA A 13 -0.35 12.91 -0.84
CA ALA A 13 -0.46 12.76 0.61
C ALA A 13 -0.16 11.32 1.09
N CYS A 14 -0.65 10.31 0.35
CA CYS A 14 -0.33 8.90 0.66
C CYS A 14 1.16 8.61 0.48
N ILE A 15 1.78 9.13 -0.58
CA ILE A 15 3.22 9.00 -0.84
C ILE A 15 4.04 9.66 0.27
N ALA A 16 3.68 10.88 0.69
CA ALA A 16 4.38 11.60 1.75
C ALA A 16 4.35 10.80 3.07
N ARG A 17 3.16 10.33 3.48
CA ARG A 17 2.99 9.47 4.67
C ARG A 17 3.81 8.18 4.59
N ALA A 18 3.82 7.53 3.43
CA ALA A 18 4.60 6.32 3.24
C ALA A 18 6.11 6.58 3.36
N GLY A 19 6.58 7.71 2.83
CA GLY A 19 7.96 8.16 2.96
C GLY A 19 8.37 8.43 4.40
N GLU A 20 7.52 9.12 5.16
CA GLU A 20 7.74 9.36 6.60
C GLU A 20 7.86 8.06 7.40
N SER A 21 7.01 7.07 7.12
CA SER A 21 7.08 5.77 7.80
C SER A 21 8.33 4.97 7.41
N ALA A 22 8.69 4.94 6.12
CA ALA A 22 9.88 4.25 5.65
C ALA A 22 11.19 4.89 6.20
N ALA A 23 11.18 6.20 6.43
CA ALA A 23 12.32 6.91 7.03
C ALA A 23 12.57 6.52 8.51
N LYS A 24 11.57 5.98 9.22
CA LYS A 24 11.74 5.52 10.61
C LYS A 24 12.59 4.25 10.73
N TYR A 25 12.68 3.47 9.65
CA TYR A 25 13.40 2.19 9.63
C TYR A 25 14.40 2.14 8.47
N PRO A 26 15.51 2.90 8.56
CA PRO A 26 16.52 2.89 7.52
C PRO A 26 17.20 1.53 7.41
N GLY A 27 17.27 0.98 6.20
CA GLY A 27 17.96 -0.29 5.94
C GLY A 27 17.28 -1.18 4.90
N ARG A 28 17.41 -2.49 5.09
CA ARG A 28 17.19 -3.55 4.08
C ARG A 28 15.73 -3.68 3.57
N TYR A 29 14.77 -3.00 4.18
CA TYR A 29 13.33 -3.12 3.89
C TYR A 29 12.64 -1.80 3.54
N GLN A 30 13.39 -0.71 3.37
CA GLN A 30 12.81 0.63 3.20
C GLN A 30 11.82 0.74 2.03
N ALA A 31 12.09 0.06 0.90
CA ALA A 31 11.18 0.04 -0.24
C ALA A 31 9.91 -0.79 0.04
N SER A 32 10.06 -1.95 0.67
CA SER A 32 8.95 -2.84 1.04
C SER A 32 8.01 -2.17 2.03
N ASP A 33 8.57 -1.52 3.07
CA ASP A 33 7.84 -0.78 4.08
C ASP A 33 7.13 0.45 3.49
N PHE A 34 7.82 1.18 2.61
CA PHE A 34 7.20 2.28 1.87
C PHE A 34 5.96 1.80 1.10
N ILE A 35 6.08 0.74 0.30
CA ILE A 35 4.95 0.22 -0.47
C ILE A 35 3.84 -0.28 0.45
N ALA A 36 4.15 -0.97 1.54
CA ALA A 36 3.16 -1.43 2.51
C ALA A 36 2.37 -0.27 3.13
N HIS A 37 3.06 0.81 3.53
CA HIS A 37 2.42 2.01 4.06
C HIS A 37 1.61 2.77 3.01
N LEU A 38 2.08 2.82 1.76
CA LEU A 38 1.36 3.41 0.64
C LEU A 38 0.08 2.64 0.36
N CYS A 39 0.14 1.31 0.35
CA CYS A 39 -1.01 0.42 0.19
C CYS A 39 -2.04 0.66 1.30
N GLY A 40 -1.61 0.75 2.57
CA GLY A 40 -2.50 1.08 3.69
C GLY A 40 -3.17 2.45 3.56
N GLY A 41 -2.46 3.45 3.02
CA GLY A 41 -3.03 4.77 2.74
C GLY A 41 -4.06 4.76 1.61
N LEU A 42 -3.79 4.01 0.54
CA LEU A 42 -4.69 3.90 -0.62
C LEU A 42 -5.92 3.02 -0.32
N GLN A 43 -5.79 2.03 0.56
CA GLN A 43 -6.85 1.05 0.81
C GLN A 43 -8.16 1.64 1.33
N GLN A 44 -8.13 2.80 2.00
CA GLN A 44 -9.33 3.43 2.54
C GLN A 44 -10.28 3.93 1.44
N ASP A 45 -9.73 4.55 0.39
CA ASP A 45 -10.51 5.19 -0.67
C ASP A 45 -10.44 4.45 -2.01
N HIS A 46 -9.36 3.70 -2.23
CA HIS A 46 -9.01 3.03 -3.49
C HIS A 46 -8.40 1.62 -3.24
N PRO A 47 -9.18 0.67 -2.70
CA PRO A 47 -8.70 -0.67 -2.35
C PRO A 47 -8.22 -1.49 -3.55
N ASP A 48 -8.77 -1.23 -4.74
CA ASP A 48 -8.38 -1.84 -6.00
C ASP A 48 -6.99 -1.40 -6.47
N ILE A 49 -6.66 -0.11 -6.30
CA ILE A 49 -5.32 0.43 -6.59
C ILE A 49 -4.31 -0.11 -5.59
N ALA A 50 -4.67 -0.14 -4.31
CA ALA A 50 -3.81 -0.67 -3.27
C ALA A 50 -3.46 -2.15 -3.51
N LYS A 51 -4.45 -2.95 -3.93
CA LYS A 51 -4.25 -4.36 -4.32
C LYS A 51 -3.35 -4.49 -5.55
N ALA A 52 -3.64 -3.75 -6.63
CA ALA A 52 -2.84 -3.79 -7.85
C ALA A 52 -1.38 -3.37 -7.61
N LEU A 53 -1.16 -2.37 -6.74
CA LEU A 53 0.17 -1.93 -6.34
C LEU A 53 0.91 -3.02 -5.54
N ALA A 54 0.25 -3.65 -4.57
CA ALA A 54 0.83 -4.73 -3.79
C ALA A 54 1.21 -5.93 -4.67
N ASP A 55 0.35 -6.30 -5.62
CA ASP A 55 0.63 -7.39 -6.58
C ASP A 55 1.83 -7.04 -7.46
N GLY A 56 1.88 -5.83 -8.02
CA GLY A 56 3.01 -5.37 -8.84
C GLY A 56 4.33 -5.27 -8.08
N ALA A 57 4.28 -5.03 -6.76
CA ALA A 57 5.45 -4.95 -5.90
C ALA A 57 5.88 -6.31 -5.31
N GLY A 58 5.19 -7.41 -5.63
CA GLY A 58 5.47 -8.73 -5.04
C GLY A 58 5.07 -8.84 -3.56
N LEU A 59 4.17 -7.97 -3.09
CA LEU A 59 3.66 -7.88 -1.72
C LEU A 59 2.20 -8.34 -1.61
N SER A 60 1.74 -9.23 -2.49
CA SER A 60 0.36 -9.75 -2.51
C SER A 60 -0.11 -10.34 -1.17
N HIS A 61 0.82 -10.80 -0.33
CA HIS A 61 0.52 -11.30 1.02
C HIS A 61 -0.13 -10.26 1.94
N LEU A 62 0.03 -8.96 1.67
CA LEU A 62 -0.64 -7.87 2.40
C LEU A 62 -2.17 -7.93 2.26
N TYR A 63 -2.67 -8.57 1.21
CA TYR A 63 -4.09 -8.68 0.88
C TYR A 63 -4.59 -10.13 0.84
N ALA A 64 -3.76 -11.09 1.27
CA ALA A 64 -4.21 -12.45 1.43
C ALA A 64 -5.30 -12.49 2.53
N PRO A 65 -6.41 -13.23 2.33
CA PRO A 65 -7.34 -13.46 3.43
C PRO A 65 -6.56 -14.05 4.59
N LYS A 66 -6.72 -13.47 5.79
CA LYS A 66 -6.07 -13.94 7.02
C LYS A 66 -6.22 -15.45 7.03
N ALA A 67 -5.11 -16.19 6.94
CA ALA A 67 -5.16 -17.64 6.93
C ALA A 67 -6.01 -18.04 8.12
N ALA A 68 -7.11 -18.76 7.86
CA ALA A 68 -7.99 -19.22 8.92
C ALA A 68 -7.11 -19.91 9.95
N GLU A 69 -7.05 -19.33 11.16
CA GLU A 69 -6.39 -19.96 12.29
C GLU A 69 -7.12 -21.29 12.50
N VAL A 70 -6.53 -22.38 11.98
CA VAL A 70 -6.97 -23.73 12.26
C VAL A 70 -6.59 -23.98 13.71
N PHE A 71 -7.57 -23.83 14.59
CA PHE A 71 -7.49 -24.23 15.99
C PHE A 71 -7.41 -25.75 16.12
#